data_AF-A0A1H9I2N8-F1
#
_entry.id   AF-A0A1H9I2N8-F1
#
_cell.length_a   1.000
_cell.length_b   1.000
_cell.length_c   1.000
_cell.angle_alpha   90.00
_cell.angle_beta   90.00
_cell.angle_gamma   90.00
#
_symmetry.space_group_name_H-M   'P 1'
#
loop_
_entity.id
_entity.type
_entity.pdbx_description
1 polymer ?
#
loop_
_entity_poly.entity_id
_entity_poly.type
_entity_poly.pdbx_seq_one_letter_code
_entity_poly.pdbx_strand_id
1 'polypeptide(L)'
;MLNERAQQRYGAFVGAMDFVEELLVPLEKLINSMSEKPGKAGSWRVATPDQLKGYLRTARNDLSTLRDQAKRHEINLKAKEWGA
;
A
#
# COMPACT_ATOMS: atom_id res chain seq x y z
N MET A 1 -0.40 -6.49 -29.30
CA MET A 1 -0.85 -5.09 -29.10
C MET A 1 -1.74 -4.88 -27.87
N LEU A 2 -2.97 -5.40 -27.77
CA LEU A 2 -3.79 -5.21 -26.55
C LEU A 2 -3.17 -5.88 -25.31
N ASN A 3 -2.57 -7.06 -25.53
CA ASN A 3 -2.04 -7.88 -24.46
C ASN A 3 -0.74 -7.31 -23.85
N GLU A 4 0.18 -6.83 -24.69
CA GLU A 4 1.43 -6.18 -24.23
C GLU A 4 1.13 -4.91 -23.42
N ARG A 5 0.15 -4.10 -23.85
CA ARG A 5 -0.25 -2.89 -23.12
C ARG A 5 -0.91 -3.22 -21.77
N ALA A 6 -1.66 -4.31 -21.70
CA ALA A 6 -2.24 -4.80 -20.46
C ALA A 6 -1.17 -5.33 -19.49
N GLN A 7 -0.20 -6.10 -20.00
CA GLN A 7 0.95 -6.60 -19.23
C GLN A 7 1.80 -5.44 -18.69
N GLN A 8 2.09 -4.43 -19.50
CA GLN A 8 2.84 -3.24 -19.06
C GLN A 8 2.10 -2.47 -17.95
N ARG A 9 0.78 -2.27 -18.10
CA ARG A 9 -0.04 -1.61 -17.07
C ARG A 9 -0.09 -2.41 -15.78
N TYR A 10 -0.21 -3.74 -15.88
CA TYR A 10 -0.16 -4.62 -14.72
C TYR A 10 1.19 -4.56 -14.02
N GLY A 11 2.29 -4.64 -14.76
CA GLY A 11 3.65 -4.49 -14.21
C GLY A 11 3.85 -3.15 -13.50
N ALA A 12 3.40 -2.04 -14.12
CA ALA A 12 3.46 -0.72 -13.49
C ALA A 12 2.61 -0.64 -12.21
N PHE A 13 1.44 -1.27 -12.21
CA PHE A 13 0.56 -1.33 -11.04
C PHE A 13 1.17 -2.14 -9.89
N VAL A 14 1.75 -3.31 -10.18
CA VAL A 14 2.48 -4.12 -9.18
C VAL A 14 3.68 -3.36 -8.64
N GLY A 15 4.49 -2.74 -9.50
CA GLY A 15 5.64 -1.94 -9.08
C GLY A 15 5.24 -0.74 -8.21
N ALA A 16 4.09 -0.10 -8.47
CA ALA A 16 3.58 0.96 -7.61
C ALA A 16 3.17 0.43 -6.22
N MET A 17 2.59 -0.78 -6.14
CA MET A 17 2.27 -1.41 -4.85
C MET A 17 3.54 -1.76 -4.05
N ASP A 18 4.57 -2.28 -4.71
CA ASP A 18 5.87 -2.57 -4.09
C ASP A 18 6.51 -1.29 -3.55
N PHE A 19 6.50 -0.21 -4.34
CA PHE A 19 7.02 1.09 -3.91
C PHE A 19 6.28 1.63 -2.67
N VAL A 20 4.95 1.51 -2.63
CA VAL A 20 4.18 1.92 -1.44
C VAL A 20 4.57 1.08 -0.23
N GLU A 21 4.72 -0.23 -0.37
CA GLU A 21 5.13 -1.11 0.72
C GLU A 21 6.50 -0.71 1.29
N GLU A 22 7.46 -0.43 0.42
CA GLU A 22 8.79 0.04 0.79
C GLU A 22 8.75 1.34 1.59
N LEU A 23 7.86 2.28 1.24
CA LEU A 23 7.68 3.55 1.97
C LEU A 23 7.00 3.39 3.33
N LEU A 24 6.20 2.34 3.53
CA LEU A 24 5.58 2.07 4.83
C LEU A 24 6.61 1.62 5.89
N VAL A 25 7.75 1.04 5.47
CA VAL A 25 8.83 0.61 6.37
C VAL A 25 9.51 1.77 7.13
N PRO A 26 10.04 2.82 6.46
CA PRO A 26 10.60 3.96 7.17
C PRO A 26 9.54 4.74 7.95
N LEU A 27 8.29 4.76 7.48
CA LEU A 27 7.18 5.38 8.21
C LEU A 27 6.93 4.67 9.55
N GLU A 28 6.94 3.35 9.59
CA GLU A 28 6.84 2.57 10.83
C GLU A 28 7.97 2.90 11.81
N LYS A 29 9.22 2.95 11.31
CA LYS A 29 10.38 3.32 12.14
C LYS A 29 10.22 4.71 12.73
N LEU A 30 9.75 5.68 11.94
CA LEU A 30 9.48 7.04 12.41
C LEU A 30 8.42 7.03 13.51
N ILE A 31 7.27 6.39 13.28
CA ILE A 31 6.17 6.30 14.25
C ILE A 31 6.65 5.67 15.57
N ASN A 32 7.44 4.60 15.50
CA ASN A 32 7.97 3.92 16.69
C ASN A 32 8.99 4.76 17.46
N SER A 33 9.66 5.71 16.80
CA SER A 33 10.57 6.66 17.44
C SER A 33 9.87 7.87 18.07
N MET A 34 8.58 8.08 17.79
CA MET A 34 7.84 9.23 18.31
C MET A 34 7.55 9.04 19.80
N SER A 35 7.99 10.01 20.61
CA SER A 35 7.56 10.11 22.01
C SER A 35 6.14 10.67 22.10
N GLU A 36 5.30 10.08 22.95
CA GLU A 36 4.02 10.67 23.33
C GLU A 36 4.24 11.91 24.20
N LYS A 37 4.42 13.06 23.56
CA LYS A 37 4.39 14.36 24.25
C LYS A 37 3.02 14.99 24.01
N PRO A 38 2.13 15.03 25.02
CA PRO A 38 0.88 15.75 24.86
C PRO A 38 1.19 17.22 24.56
N GLY A 39 0.78 17.68 23.38
CA GLY A 39 0.87 19.10 23.02
C GLY A 39 0.09 19.95 24.02
N LYS A 40 0.55 21.19 24.26
CA LYS A 40 -0.14 22.12 25.15
C LYS A 40 -1.59 22.33 24.69
N ALA A 41 -2.52 22.49 25.63
CA ALA A 41 -3.90 22.82 25.29
C ALA A 41 -3.94 24.07 24.38
N GLY A 42 -4.63 23.98 23.24
CA GLY A 42 -4.69 25.03 22.22
C GLY A 42 -3.69 24.90 21.04
N SER A 43 -2.76 23.94 21.07
CA SER A 43 -1.88 23.67 19.92
C SER A 43 -2.51 22.71 18.91
N TRP A 44 -2.14 22.84 17.62
CA TRP A 44 -2.44 21.85 16.58
C TRP A 44 -2.03 20.45 17.07
N ARG A 45 -3.01 19.57 17.25
CA ARG A 45 -2.78 18.20 17.71
C ARG A 45 -2.45 17.33 16.50
N VAL A 46 -1.20 16.90 16.39
CA VAL A 46 -0.83 15.80 15.50
C VAL A 46 -1.43 14.51 16.07
N ALA A 47 -1.82 13.58 15.19
CA ALA A 47 -2.26 12.25 15.61
C ALA A 47 -1.22 11.61 16.54
N THR A 48 -1.68 10.93 17.59
CA THR A 48 -0.78 10.25 18.52
C THR A 48 -0.03 9.12 17.81
N PRO A 49 1.15 8.70 18.30
CA PRO A 49 1.86 7.54 17.77
C PRO A 49 0.95 6.31 17.63
N ASP A 50 0.07 6.07 18.60
CA ASP A 50 -0.88 4.95 18.54
C ASP A 50 -1.95 5.11 17.45
N GLN A 51 -2.45 6.34 17.23
CA GLN A 51 -3.34 6.62 16.09
C GLN A 51 -2.62 6.39 14.75
N LEU A 52 -1.36 6.83 14.65
CA LEU A 52 -0.53 6.65 13.46
C LEU A 52 -0.24 5.17 13.19
N LYS A 53 0.03 4.36 14.22
CA LYS A 53 0.13 2.89 14.10
C LYS A 53 -1.18 2.29 13.58
N GLY A 54 -2.32 2.79 14.03
CA GLY A 54 -3.64 2.40 13.54
C GLY A 54 -3.83 2.66 12.05
N TYR A 55 -3.43 3.85 11.58
CA TYR A 55 -3.46 4.19 10.15
C TYR A 55 -2.49 3.35 9.33
N LEU A 56 -1.27 3.13 9.82
CA LEU A 56 -0.27 2.26 9.18
C LEU A 56 -0.80 0.83 9.00
N ARG A 57 -1.45 0.27 10.03
CA ARG A 57 -2.07 -1.06 9.95
C ARG A 57 -3.18 -1.09 8.89
N THR A 58 -4.00 -0.05 8.82
CA THR A 58 -5.08 0.07 7.82
C THR A 58 -4.49 0.13 6.41
N ALA A 59 -3.48 0.97 6.18
CA ALA A 59 -2.80 1.08 4.88
C ALA A 59 -2.17 -0.24 4.43
N ARG A 60 -1.56 -1.01 5.35
CA ARG A 60 -1.03 -2.36 5.06
C ARG A 60 -2.13 -3.35 4.66
N ASN A 61 -3.26 -3.34 5.37
CA ASN A 61 -4.40 -4.21 5.06
C ASN A 61 -5.01 -3.87 3.69
N ASP A 62 -5.16 -2.59 3.39
CA ASP A 62 -5.67 -2.12 2.10
C ASP A 62 -4.73 -2.52 0.97
N LEU A 63 -3.41 -2.37 1.16
CA LEU A 63 -2.40 -2.80 0.20
C LEU A 63 -2.42 -4.32 -0.03
N SER A 64 -2.56 -5.11 1.04
CA SER A 64 -2.71 -6.57 0.94
C SER A 64 -3.97 -6.94 0.15
N THR A 65 -5.09 -6.29 0.43
CA THR A 65 -6.36 -6.49 -0.30
C THR A 65 -6.20 -6.16 -1.77
N LEU A 66 -5.51 -5.06 -2.08
CA LEU A 66 -5.23 -4.64 -3.45
C LEU A 66 -4.33 -5.65 -4.19
N ARG A 67 -3.29 -6.18 -3.53
CA ARG A 67 -2.44 -7.25 -4.09
C ARG A 67 -3.24 -8.52 -4.38
N ASP A 68 -4.15 -8.91 -3.49
CA ASP A 68 -4.99 -10.09 -3.71
C ASP A 68 -5.94 -9.92 -4.90
N GLN A 69 -6.50 -8.72 -5.07
CA GLN A 69 -7.28 -8.37 -6.26
C GLN A 69 -6.41 -8.41 -7.53
N ALA A 70 -5.20 -7.84 -7.47
CA ALA A 70 -4.25 -7.84 -8.58
C ALA A 70 -3.93 -9.26 -9.07
N LYS A 71 -3.64 -10.18 -8.14
CA LYS A 71 -3.36 -11.61 -8.45
C LYS A 71 -4.54 -12.28 -9.16
N ARG A 72 -5.79 -11.99 -8.75
CA ARG A 72 -6.98 -12.52 -9.43
C ARG A 72 -7.08 -12.02 -10.87
N HIS A 73 -6.75 -10.76 -11.11
CA HIS A 73 -6.72 -10.19 -12.46
C HIS A 73 -5.60 -10.76 -13.32
N GLU A 74 -4.44 -11.08 -12.74
CA GLU A 74 -3.35 -11.77 -13.43
C GLU A 74 -3.77 -13.15 -13.92
N ILE A 75 -4.47 -13.92 -13.09
CA ILE A 75 -5.02 -15.23 -13.47
C ILE A 75 -5.97 -15.08 -14.66
N ASN A 76 -6.84 -14.07 -14.65
CA ASN A 76 -7.77 -13.81 -15.75
C ASN A 76 -7.06 -13.35 -17.03
N LEU A 77 -5.98 -12.58 -16.92
CA LEU A 77 -5.12 -12.19 -18.03
C LEU A 77 -4.46 -13.42 -18.67
N LYS A 78 -3.84 -14.28 -17.85
CA LYS A 78 -3.18 -15.51 -18.31
C LYS A 78 -4.17 -16.55 -18.86
N ALA A 79 -5.35 -16.70 -18.25
CA ALA A 79 -6.37 -17.63 -18.71
C ALA A 79 -6.94 -17.25 -20.09
N LYS A 80 -6.98 -15.96 -20.44
CA LYS A 80 -7.34 -15.49 -21.78
C LYS A 80 -6.24 -15.76 -22.83
N GLU A 81 -4.99 -16.01 -22.44
CA GLU A 81 -3.90 -16.31 -23.38
C GLU A 81 -3.94 -17.74 -23.94
N TRP A 82 -4.66 -18.67 -23.31
CA TRP A 82 -4.75 -20.08 -23.76
C TRP A 82 -5.99 -20.39 -24.60
N GLY A 83 -6.76 -19.37 -24.97
CA GLY A 83 -8.03 -19.51 -25.71
C GLY A 83 -8.11 -18.76 -27.03
N ALA A 84 -6.96 -18.43 -27.66
CA ALA A 84 -6.88 -17.80 -28.98
C ALA A 84 -6.06 -18.67 -29.94
#